data_AF-A0A8T3VZX2-F1
#
_entry.id   AF-A0A8T3VZX2-F1
#
_cell.length_a   1.000
_cell.length_b   1.000
_cell.length_c   1.000
_cell.angle_alpha   90.00
_cell.angle_beta   90.00
_cell.angle_gamma   90.00
#
_symmetry.space_group_name_H-M   'P 1'
#
loop_
_entity.id
_entity.type
_entity.pdbx_description
1 polymer ?
#
loop_
_entity_poly.entity_id
_entity_poly.type
_entity_poly.pdbx_seq_one_letter_code
_entity_poly.pdbx_strand_id
1 'polypeptide(L)'
;MSSVFRRRDIPVGEDGYVPFDSIVQRFHQAGDLRDSDSTEPIVLPNRLTPEQIADWWDDPSICDVEGVDTEDSDIYSVPLSIRGRKRRALKRIAVLADKKESDRIKKVLADSFTAEELEEMAGGESLMVSTKPHLRDCTGFYLRKQETVPVPQIVLEEGTTDDGIVHEAVHHLRVKEGRSSFPTVNGILHPSYRSLPKPERSAIIGREEKETVAETIARTKVDPMESGYYERIPGMPSRSAYLHDQQVISGSRALKGKAAIKAVQDNYDRTSISRAIISGNRKGRR
;
A
#
# COMPACT_ATOMS: atom_id res chain seq x y z
N MET A 1 5.88 12.01 -44.75
CA MET A 1 5.18 11.01 -43.93
C MET A 1 4.81 11.69 -42.63
N SER A 2 3.56 12.12 -42.49
CA SER A 2 3.09 12.79 -41.28
C SER A 2 2.95 11.76 -40.17
N SER A 3 3.89 11.80 -39.22
CA SER A 3 3.77 11.12 -37.93
C SER A 3 2.50 11.63 -37.26
N VAL A 4 1.50 10.77 -37.18
CA VAL A 4 0.36 10.97 -36.29
C VAL A 4 0.95 10.89 -34.89
N PHE A 5 1.27 12.05 -34.30
CA PHE A 5 1.51 12.15 -32.86
C PHE A 5 0.26 11.60 -32.19
N ARG A 6 0.29 10.31 -31.79
CA ARG A 6 -0.60 9.85 -30.73
C ARG A 6 -0.30 10.79 -29.58
N ARG A 7 -1.30 11.53 -29.10
CA ARG A 7 -1.17 12.23 -27.81
C ARG A 7 -0.85 11.12 -26.80
N ARG A 8 0.41 11.05 -26.38
CA ARG A 8 0.83 10.22 -25.28
C ARG A 8 0.24 10.90 -24.04
N ASP A 9 -0.58 10.19 -23.27
CA ASP A 9 -1.17 10.71 -22.03
C ASP A 9 -0.10 10.73 -20.92
N ILE A 10 1.00 11.46 -21.16
CA ILE A 10 2.12 11.62 -20.23
C ILE A 10 1.75 12.73 -19.24
N PRO A 11 1.70 12.45 -17.93
CA PRO A 11 1.43 13.47 -16.93
C PRO A 11 2.51 14.56 -16.92
N VAL A 12 2.10 15.81 -16.76
CA VAL A 12 3.01 16.96 -16.65
C VAL A 12 2.77 17.64 -15.31
N GLY A 13 3.80 17.72 -14.49
CA GLY A 13 3.81 18.45 -13.24
C GLY A 13 3.77 19.96 -13.45
N GLU A 14 3.54 20.70 -12.37
CA GLU A 14 3.52 22.17 -12.39
C GLU A 14 4.85 22.79 -12.83
N ASP A 15 5.96 22.06 -12.69
CA ASP A 15 7.29 22.47 -13.07
C ASP A 15 7.65 22.14 -14.54
N GLY A 16 6.70 21.56 -15.30
CA GLY A 16 6.87 21.21 -16.71
C GLY A 16 7.55 19.86 -16.96
N TYR A 17 7.87 19.10 -15.90
CA TYR A 17 8.48 17.78 -15.98
C TYR A 17 7.46 16.68 -15.66
N VAL A 18 7.77 15.45 -16.04
CA VAL A 18 6.96 14.29 -15.68
C VAL A 18 7.18 13.97 -14.19
N PRO A 19 6.11 13.88 -13.37
CA PRO A 19 6.25 13.54 -11.97
C PRO A 19 6.94 12.19 -11.77
N PHE A 20 7.92 12.12 -10.85
CA PHE A 20 8.71 10.90 -10.62
C PHE A 20 7.85 9.68 -10.25
N ASP A 21 6.80 9.89 -9.46
CA ASP A 21 5.84 8.82 -9.11
C ASP A 21 5.08 8.28 -10.33
N SER A 22 4.83 9.13 -11.34
CA SER A 22 4.21 8.72 -12.61
C SER A 22 5.16 7.89 -13.46
N ILE A 23 6.47 8.17 -13.42
CA ILE A 23 7.50 7.35 -14.07
C ILE A 23 7.55 5.95 -13.42
N VAL A 24 7.66 5.88 -12.09
CA VAL A 24 7.67 4.59 -11.36
C VAL A 24 6.37 3.81 -11.63
N GLN A 25 5.23 4.50 -11.62
CA GLN A 25 3.94 3.89 -11.94
C GLN A 25 3.91 3.32 -13.38
N ARG A 26 4.47 4.04 -14.35
CA ARG A 26 4.57 3.55 -15.73
C ARG A 26 5.45 2.31 -15.83
N PHE A 27 6.59 2.32 -15.15
CA PHE A 27 7.49 1.16 -15.09
C PHE A 27 6.79 -0.07 -14.49
N HIS A 28 6.02 0.09 -13.41
CA HIS A 28 5.22 -1.00 -12.84
C HIS A 28 4.12 -1.57 -13.76
N GLN A 29 3.66 -0.80 -14.76
CA GLN A 29 2.64 -1.26 -15.71
C GLN A 29 3.22 -1.97 -16.92
N ALA A 30 4.37 -1.49 -17.41
CA ALA A 30 4.87 -1.84 -18.75
C ALA A 30 6.34 -2.21 -18.79
N GLY A 31 7.12 -1.97 -17.73
CA GLY A 31 8.50 -2.39 -17.63
C GLY A 31 8.64 -3.81 -17.05
N ASP A 32 9.87 -4.33 -17.09
CA ASP A 32 10.22 -5.59 -16.45
C ASP A 32 11.08 -5.31 -15.20
N LEU A 33 10.56 -5.66 -14.02
CA LEU A 33 11.30 -5.55 -12.76
C LEU A 33 12.54 -6.47 -12.69
N ARG A 34 12.76 -7.32 -13.71
CA ARG A 34 13.99 -8.11 -13.87
C ARG A 34 15.11 -7.34 -14.57
N ASP A 35 14.79 -6.22 -15.23
CA ASP A 35 15.75 -5.39 -15.97
C ASP A 35 16.59 -4.50 -15.03
N SER A 36 16.20 -4.36 -13.75
CA SER A 36 17.00 -3.62 -12.76
C SER A 36 18.38 -4.23 -12.45
N ASP A 37 18.66 -5.42 -12.98
CA ASP A 37 19.96 -6.11 -12.86
C ASP A 37 20.79 -6.04 -14.17
N SER A 38 20.29 -5.38 -15.23
CA SER A 38 21.04 -5.11 -16.47
C SER A 38 21.57 -3.68 -16.51
N THR A 39 22.84 -3.51 -16.90
CA THR A 39 23.39 -2.18 -17.17
C THR A 39 23.06 -1.78 -18.60
N GLU A 40 21.98 -1.04 -18.81
CA GLU A 40 21.71 -0.48 -20.14
C GLU A 40 22.74 0.61 -20.47
N PRO A 41 23.16 0.74 -21.75
CA PRO A 41 24.15 1.73 -22.16
C PRO A 41 23.59 3.17 -22.15
N ILE A 42 22.27 3.32 -22.09
CA ILE A 42 21.57 4.60 -22.07
C ILE A 42 20.75 4.67 -20.80
N VAL A 43 21.04 5.67 -19.96
CA VAL A 43 20.28 5.99 -18.76
C VAL A 43 19.78 7.42 -18.90
N LEU A 44 18.47 7.60 -18.88
CA LEU A 44 17.82 8.90 -18.86
C LEU A 44 17.91 9.49 -17.44
N PRO A 45 18.07 10.82 -17.29
CA PRO A 45 18.02 11.46 -15.97
C PRO A 45 16.64 11.28 -15.31
N ASN A 46 16.57 11.35 -13.99
CA ASN A 46 15.31 11.21 -13.24
C ASN A 46 14.34 12.40 -13.35
N ARG A 47 14.69 13.43 -14.13
CA ARG A 47 13.90 14.64 -14.35
C ARG A 47 13.79 14.92 -15.85
N LEU A 48 12.66 14.51 -16.43
CA LEU A 48 12.43 14.50 -17.87
C LEU A 48 11.18 15.31 -18.24
N THR A 49 11.22 16.04 -19.34
CA THR A 49 10.00 16.59 -19.95
C THR A 49 9.24 15.49 -20.70
N PRO A 50 7.95 15.69 -21.03
CA PRO A 50 7.18 14.72 -21.80
C PRO A 50 7.82 14.34 -23.13
N GLU A 51 8.51 15.28 -23.79
CA GLU A 51 9.23 15.04 -25.04
C GLU A 51 10.45 14.15 -24.84
N GLN A 52 11.16 14.30 -23.72
CA GLN A 52 12.39 13.56 -23.43
C GLN A 52 12.11 12.10 -23.05
N ILE A 53 11.04 11.84 -22.29
CA ILE A 53 10.68 10.49 -21.85
C ILE A 53 9.83 9.73 -22.88
N ALA A 54 9.42 10.37 -23.98
CA ALA A 54 8.29 9.92 -24.78
C ALA A 54 8.45 8.50 -25.36
N ASP A 55 9.66 8.12 -25.75
CA ASP A 55 9.94 6.81 -26.32
C ASP A 55 10.02 5.73 -25.21
N TRP A 56 10.67 6.04 -24.08
CA TRP A 56 10.65 5.19 -22.88
C TRP A 56 9.23 5.00 -22.34
N TRP A 57 8.41 6.04 -22.43
CA TRP A 57 7.01 5.97 -22.00
C TRP A 57 6.22 4.98 -22.85
N ASP A 58 6.50 4.88 -24.15
CA ASP A 58 5.85 3.89 -25.01
C ASP A 58 6.38 2.48 -24.71
N ASP A 59 7.69 2.35 -24.50
CA ASP A 59 8.37 1.09 -24.23
C ASP A 59 9.50 1.26 -23.19
N PRO A 60 9.25 0.95 -21.90
CA PRO A 60 10.25 1.08 -20.85
C PRO A 60 11.46 0.15 -21.00
N SER A 61 11.49 -0.78 -21.98
CA SER A 61 12.61 -1.69 -22.18
C SER A 61 13.75 -1.12 -23.04
N ILE A 62 13.57 0.07 -23.62
CA ILE A 62 14.55 0.63 -24.58
C ILE A 62 15.76 1.31 -23.91
N CYS A 63 15.63 1.73 -22.66
CA CYS A 63 16.68 2.35 -21.86
C CYS A 63 16.22 2.45 -20.40
N ASP A 64 17.15 2.74 -19.48
CA ASP A 64 16.81 2.97 -18.07
C ASP A 64 16.50 4.45 -17.80
N VAL A 65 15.85 4.72 -16.67
CA VAL A 65 15.69 6.00 -16.00
C VAL A 65 16.36 5.92 -14.63
N GLU A 66 17.28 6.85 -14.39
CA GLU A 66 18.04 6.98 -13.15
C GLU A 66 17.14 6.89 -11.91
N GLY A 67 17.45 5.96 -11.01
CA GLY A 67 16.72 5.78 -9.75
C GLY A 67 15.37 5.04 -9.89
N VAL A 68 14.96 4.63 -11.09
CA VAL A 68 13.79 3.78 -11.32
C VAL A 68 14.25 2.35 -11.59
N ASP A 69 14.73 2.07 -12.79
CA ASP A 69 15.12 0.75 -13.28
C ASP A 69 16.64 0.56 -13.33
N THR A 70 17.39 1.35 -12.57
CA THR A 70 18.84 1.20 -12.38
C THR A 70 19.21 0.36 -11.14
N GLU A 71 20.38 -0.30 -11.15
CA GLU A 71 20.87 -1.16 -10.04
C GLU A 71 20.96 -0.42 -8.70
N ASP A 72 21.27 0.88 -8.74
CA ASP A 72 21.41 1.76 -7.58
C ASP A 72 20.09 2.37 -7.09
N SER A 73 18.95 1.94 -7.64
CA SER A 73 17.64 2.45 -7.26
C SER A 73 17.30 2.21 -5.78
N ASP A 74 17.29 3.30 -5.01
CA ASP A 74 16.97 3.29 -3.59
C ASP A 74 15.51 2.87 -3.30
N ILE A 75 14.57 3.16 -4.21
CA ILE A 75 13.15 2.85 -4.02
C ILE A 75 12.88 1.34 -4.02
N TYR A 76 13.72 0.55 -4.69
CA TYR A 76 13.66 -0.92 -4.68
C TYR A 76 14.65 -1.57 -3.72
N SER A 77 15.57 -0.80 -3.13
CA SER A 77 16.53 -1.28 -2.14
C SER A 77 15.85 -2.01 -0.97
N VAL A 78 16.50 -3.03 -0.42
CA VAL A 78 15.99 -3.82 0.72
C VAL A 78 17.09 -3.95 1.78
N PRO A 79 16.80 -3.74 3.08
CA PRO A 79 17.75 -3.95 4.16
C PRO A 79 18.49 -5.30 4.06
N LEU A 80 19.80 -5.31 4.31
CA LEU A 80 20.64 -6.53 4.26
C LEU A 80 20.23 -7.60 5.29
N SER A 81 19.53 -7.19 6.35
CA SER A 81 18.96 -8.08 7.36
C SER A 81 17.83 -8.94 6.81
N ILE A 82 17.18 -8.54 5.71
CA ILE A 82 16.11 -9.27 5.06
C ILE A 82 16.69 -10.09 3.91
N ARG A 83 16.44 -11.41 3.94
CA ARG A 83 17.05 -12.38 3.02
C ARG A 83 16.01 -13.30 2.38
N GLY A 84 16.46 -14.07 1.38
CA GLY A 84 15.67 -15.13 0.76
C GLY A 84 14.43 -14.61 0.01
N ARG A 85 13.33 -15.36 0.09
CA ARG A 85 12.07 -15.06 -0.60
C ARG A 85 11.51 -13.68 -0.26
N LYS A 86 11.56 -13.28 1.01
CA LYS A 86 11.11 -11.95 1.45
C LYS A 86 11.85 -10.82 0.76
N ARG A 87 13.18 -10.95 0.61
CA ARG A 87 14.00 -9.96 -0.10
C ARG A 87 13.57 -9.83 -1.56
N ARG A 88 13.35 -10.95 -2.24
CA ARG A 88 12.91 -10.95 -3.64
C ARG A 88 11.54 -10.30 -3.81
N ALA A 89 10.60 -10.57 -2.91
CA ALA A 89 9.28 -9.93 -2.94
C ALA A 89 9.38 -8.42 -2.68
N LEU A 90 10.11 -8.00 -1.64
CA LEU A 90 10.25 -6.60 -1.25
C LEU A 90 11.08 -5.75 -2.24
N LYS A 91 11.93 -6.38 -3.06
CA LYS A 91 12.62 -5.74 -4.18
C LYS A 91 11.64 -5.29 -5.27
N ARG A 92 10.44 -5.87 -5.35
CA ARG A 92 9.41 -5.52 -6.34
C ARG A 92 8.44 -4.45 -5.84
N ILE A 93 8.50 -4.11 -4.55
CA ILE A 93 7.66 -3.06 -3.96
C ILE A 93 8.48 -1.78 -3.94
N ALA A 94 8.08 -0.81 -4.76
CA ALA A 94 8.68 0.52 -4.78
C ALA A 94 8.28 1.28 -3.52
N VAL A 95 9.25 1.87 -2.81
CA VAL A 95 9.01 2.75 -1.66
C VAL A 95 9.62 4.12 -1.93
N LEU A 96 8.76 5.07 -2.31
CA LEU A 96 9.10 6.46 -2.61
C LEU A 96 9.17 7.25 -1.30
N ALA A 97 10.30 7.09 -0.60
CA ALA A 97 10.66 7.77 0.63
C ALA A 97 12.19 7.88 0.70
N ASP A 98 12.73 8.58 1.70
CA ASP A 98 14.17 8.52 1.95
C ASP A 98 14.62 7.09 2.33
N LYS A 99 15.91 6.81 2.18
CA LYS A 99 16.48 5.48 2.40
C LYS A 99 16.15 4.88 3.77
N LYS A 100 16.18 5.71 4.83
CA LYS A 100 15.97 5.26 6.21
C LYS A 100 14.50 4.89 6.41
N GLU A 101 13.59 5.69 5.88
CA GLU A 101 12.15 5.42 5.96
C GLU A 101 11.74 4.22 5.08
N SER A 102 12.31 4.11 3.88
CA SER A 102 12.16 2.94 3.02
C SER A 102 12.60 1.65 3.71
N ASP A 103 13.78 1.65 4.34
CA ASP A 103 14.30 0.52 5.10
C ASP A 103 13.40 0.15 6.29
N ARG A 104 12.86 1.16 6.99
CA ARG A 104 11.92 0.96 8.10
C ARG A 104 10.63 0.30 7.61
N ILE A 105 10.00 0.85 6.57
CA ILE A 105 8.76 0.32 5.99
C ILE A 105 8.97 -1.14 5.55
N LYS A 106 10.02 -1.42 4.78
CA LYS A 106 10.32 -2.79 4.31
C LYS A 106 10.62 -3.75 5.45
N LYS A 107 11.25 -3.27 6.53
CA LYS A 107 11.45 -4.07 7.75
C LYS A 107 10.13 -4.41 8.44
N VAL A 108 9.23 -3.45 8.61
CA VAL A 108 7.89 -3.69 9.19
C VAL A 108 7.12 -4.71 8.34
N LEU A 109 7.11 -4.55 7.01
CA LEU A 109 6.48 -5.52 6.10
C LEU A 109 7.10 -6.92 6.24
N ALA A 110 8.43 -7.04 6.29
CA ALA A 110 9.09 -8.32 6.52
C ALA A 110 8.76 -8.93 7.90
N ASP A 111 8.62 -8.10 8.92
CA ASP A 111 8.37 -8.51 10.30
C ASP A 111 6.90 -8.83 10.59
N SER A 112 5.96 -8.42 9.73
CA SER A 112 4.51 -8.67 9.90
C SER A 112 3.90 -9.64 8.88
N PHE A 113 4.59 -9.93 7.77
CA PHE A 113 4.07 -10.83 6.73
C PHE A 113 4.98 -12.03 6.48
N THR A 114 4.39 -13.12 6.00
CA THR A 114 5.09 -14.30 5.46
C THR A 114 5.74 -13.98 4.11
N ALA A 115 6.60 -14.85 3.62
CA ALA A 115 7.19 -14.65 2.29
C ALA A 115 6.11 -14.78 1.20
N GLU A 116 5.18 -15.70 1.36
CA GLU A 116 4.06 -15.96 0.46
C GLU A 116 3.13 -14.75 0.37
N GLU A 117 2.78 -14.13 1.50
CA GLU A 117 1.97 -12.90 1.51
C GLU A 117 2.69 -11.73 0.84
N LEU A 118 4.00 -11.58 1.05
CA LEU A 118 4.78 -10.53 0.38
C LEU A 118 4.87 -10.78 -1.13
N GLU A 119 5.04 -12.03 -1.56
CA GLU A 119 5.05 -12.40 -2.98
C GLU A 119 3.68 -12.15 -3.63
N GLU A 120 2.59 -12.43 -2.90
CA GLU A 120 1.23 -12.14 -3.34
C GLU A 120 1.03 -10.62 -3.53
N MET A 121 1.37 -9.81 -2.51
CA MET A 121 1.30 -8.34 -2.58
C MET A 121 2.19 -7.75 -3.69
N ALA A 122 3.34 -8.38 -3.97
CA ALA A 122 4.25 -7.96 -5.02
C ALA A 122 3.86 -8.46 -6.42
N GLY A 123 2.89 -9.37 -6.55
CA GLY A 123 2.52 -10.04 -7.80
C GLY A 123 1.69 -9.17 -8.75
N GLY A 124 1.89 -9.33 -10.07
CA GLY A 124 1.24 -8.51 -11.10
C GLY A 124 1.88 -7.11 -11.19
N GLU A 125 1.05 -6.09 -11.42
CA GLU A 125 1.44 -4.68 -11.22
C GLU A 125 1.75 -4.48 -9.73
N SER A 126 3.04 -4.34 -9.42
CA SER A 126 3.51 -4.40 -8.04
C SER A 126 3.06 -3.17 -7.24
N LEU A 127 2.89 -3.36 -5.94
CA LEU A 127 2.51 -2.30 -4.99
C LEU A 127 3.54 -1.15 -4.98
N MET A 128 3.05 0.09 -4.96
CA MET A 128 3.85 1.26 -4.63
C MET A 128 3.54 1.75 -3.21
N VAL A 129 4.54 2.22 -2.49
CA VAL A 129 4.39 2.91 -1.21
C VAL A 129 5.03 4.28 -1.34
N SER A 130 4.38 5.33 -0.87
CA SER A 130 4.93 6.69 -0.83
C SER A 130 4.69 7.32 0.53
N THR A 131 5.59 8.17 0.98
CA THR A 131 5.42 8.93 2.23
C THR A 131 5.12 10.40 1.96
N LYS A 132 4.44 11.05 2.91
CA LYS A 132 4.25 12.50 2.94
C LYS A 132 4.55 13.01 4.35
N PRO A 133 5.13 14.22 4.49
CA PRO A 133 5.44 14.77 5.82
C PRO A 133 4.22 14.88 6.73
N HIS A 134 3.06 15.26 6.16
CA HIS A 134 1.82 15.41 6.90
C HIS A 134 0.62 14.93 6.10
N LEU A 135 -0.22 14.11 6.72
CA LEU A 135 -1.52 13.70 6.24
C LEU A 135 -2.58 14.23 7.21
N ARG A 136 -3.48 15.10 6.71
CA ARG A 136 -4.36 15.91 7.58
C ARG A 136 -5.22 15.12 8.56
N ASP A 137 -5.87 14.06 8.07
CA ASP A 137 -6.97 13.38 8.79
C ASP A 137 -6.72 11.87 8.99
N CYS A 138 -5.51 11.38 8.69
CA CYS A 138 -5.16 9.96 8.77
C CYS A 138 -3.64 9.79 8.76
N THR A 139 -3.14 8.67 9.28
CA THR A 139 -1.70 8.34 9.24
C THR A 139 -1.30 7.53 8.00
N GLY A 140 -2.29 7.12 7.19
CA GLY A 140 -2.11 6.42 5.93
C GLY A 140 -3.42 6.22 5.18
N PHE A 141 -3.34 5.83 3.92
CA PHE A 141 -4.45 5.31 3.14
C PHE A 141 -3.99 4.44 1.96
N TYR A 142 -4.77 3.41 1.66
CA TYR A 142 -4.60 2.54 0.51
C TYR A 142 -5.48 2.96 -0.68
N LEU A 143 -4.84 3.29 -1.80
CA LEU A 143 -5.43 3.47 -3.11
C LEU A 143 -5.39 2.14 -3.87
N ARG A 144 -6.55 1.48 -3.92
CA ARG A 144 -6.75 0.28 -4.75
C ARG A 144 -6.77 0.61 -6.24
N LYS A 145 -6.52 -0.41 -7.06
CA LYS A 145 -6.65 -0.31 -8.50
C LYS A 145 -8.06 0.11 -8.92
N GLN A 146 -8.13 1.14 -9.75
CA GLN A 146 -9.33 1.65 -10.41
C GLN A 146 -8.89 2.35 -11.70
N GLU A 147 -9.82 2.74 -12.56
CA GLU A 147 -9.52 3.37 -13.85
C GLU A 147 -8.50 4.53 -13.76
N THR A 148 -8.56 5.33 -12.69
CA THR A 148 -7.65 6.47 -12.45
C THR A 148 -6.46 6.15 -11.55
N VAL A 149 -6.34 4.91 -11.07
CA VAL A 149 -5.26 4.42 -10.20
C VAL A 149 -4.80 3.10 -10.79
N PRO A 150 -3.93 3.14 -11.81
CA PRO A 150 -3.58 1.96 -12.58
C PRO A 150 -2.67 1.01 -11.79
N VAL A 151 -1.91 1.50 -10.81
CA VAL A 151 -1.07 0.69 -9.91
C VAL A 151 -1.55 0.91 -8.47
N PRO A 152 -1.75 -0.16 -7.68
CA PRO A 152 -2.13 -0.02 -6.27
C PRO A 152 -1.06 0.75 -5.50
N GLN A 153 -1.49 1.68 -4.64
CA GLN A 153 -0.59 2.56 -3.90
C GLN A 153 -0.98 2.65 -2.43
N ILE A 154 0.01 2.61 -1.55
CA ILE A 154 -0.13 3.01 -0.14
C ILE A 154 0.51 4.39 0.02
N VAL A 155 -0.21 5.31 0.63
CA VAL A 155 0.34 6.61 1.03
C VAL A 155 0.38 6.66 2.55
N LEU A 156 1.55 6.90 3.13
CA LEU A 156 1.78 6.96 4.58
C LEU A 156 2.20 8.35 5.01
N GLU A 157 1.87 8.72 6.24
CA GLU A 157 2.55 9.82 6.92
C GLU A 157 3.96 9.37 7.33
N GLU A 158 4.96 10.22 7.14
CA GLU A 158 6.34 9.95 7.54
C GLU A 158 6.42 9.64 9.03
N GLY A 159 7.11 8.55 9.39
CA GLY A 159 7.25 8.14 10.78
C GLY A 159 5.97 7.57 11.41
N THR A 160 4.96 7.24 10.62
CA THR A 160 3.76 6.51 11.08
C THR A 160 4.14 5.19 11.77
N THR A 161 3.27 4.70 12.65
CA THR A 161 3.51 3.50 13.45
C THR A 161 3.57 2.21 12.64
N ASP A 162 4.05 1.13 13.25
CA ASP A 162 4.06 -0.19 12.64
C ASP A 162 2.63 -0.64 12.33
N ASP A 163 1.68 -0.40 13.25
CA ASP A 163 0.25 -0.62 13.01
C ASP A 163 -0.26 0.16 11.79
N GLY A 164 0.18 1.41 11.60
CA GLY A 164 -0.19 2.23 10.44
C GLY A 164 0.28 1.63 9.12
N ILE A 165 1.55 1.20 9.04
CA ILE A 165 2.10 0.52 7.86
C ILE A 165 1.35 -0.78 7.58
N VAL A 166 1.18 -1.60 8.62
CA VAL A 166 0.57 -2.93 8.49
C VAL A 166 -0.91 -2.81 8.11
N HIS A 167 -1.63 -1.83 8.64
CA HIS A 167 -3.04 -1.58 8.30
C HIS A 167 -3.24 -1.38 6.80
N GLU A 168 -2.48 -0.47 6.20
CA GLU A 168 -2.59 -0.22 4.75
C GLU A 168 -2.13 -1.42 3.91
N ALA A 169 -1.10 -2.15 4.37
CA ALA A 169 -0.66 -3.38 3.71
C ALA A 169 -1.70 -4.50 3.81
N VAL A 170 -2.44 -4.60 4.93
CA VAL A 170 -3.54 -5.56 5.10
C VAL A 170 -4.67 -5.25 4.14
N HIS A 171 -5.04 -3.97 3.92
CA HIS A 171 -6.01 -3.62 2.89
C HIS A 171 -5.61 -4.15 1.51
N HIS A 172 -4.34 -3.95 1.13
CA HIS A 172 -3.84 -4.43 -0.14
C HIS A 172 -3.88 -5.97 -0.23
N LEU A 173 -3.38 -6.67 0.79
CA LEU A 173 -3.40 -8.14 0.85
C LEU A 173 -4.83 -8.69 0.77
N ARG A 174 -5.79 -8.08 1.47
CA ARG A 174 -7.21 -8.47 1.44
C ARG A 174 -7.80 -8.33 0.03
N VAL A 175 -7.41 -7.31 -0.74
CA VAL A 175 -7.83 -7.18 -2.14
C VAL A 175 -7.23 -8.30 -2.99
N LYS A 176 -5.93 -8.58 -2.84
CA LYS A 176 -5.23 -9.64 -3.59
C LYS A 176 -5.80 -11.03 -3.32
N GLU A 177 -6.17 -11.31 -2.07
CA GLU A 177 -6.76 -12.59 -1.66
C GLU A 177 -8.29 -12.67 -1.86
N GLY A 178 -8.92 -11.63 -2.41
CA GLY A 178 -10.38 -11.60 -2.63
C GLY A 178 -11.21 -11.57 -1.33
N ARG A 179 -10.62 -11.09 -0.23
CA ARG A 179 -11.25 -10.99 1.10
C ARG A 179 -11.76 -9.60 1.44
N SER A 180 -11.48 -8.59 0.61
CA SER A 180 -11.97 -7.23 0.82
C SER A 180 -13.50 -7.17 0.80
N SER A 181 -14.07 -6.36 1.68
CA SER A 181 -15.52 -6.08 1.71
C SER A 181 -15.98 -5.25 0.52
N PHE A 182 -15.04 -4.57 -0.17
CA PHE A 182 -15.35 -3.81 -1.35
C PHE A 182 -15.66 -4.72 -2.54
N PRO A 183 -16.67 -4.40 -3.36
CA PRO A 183 -16.94 -5.17 -4.56
C PRO A 183 -15.80 -4.95 -5.55
N THR A 184 -14.98 -5.98 -5.75
CA THR A 184 -13.85 -5.94 -6.68
C THR A 184 -13.96 -7.08 -7.69
N VAL A 185 -13.50 -6.83 -8.90
CA VAL A 185 -13.36 -7.84 -9.95
C VAL A 185 -11.89 -7.84 -10.37
N ASN A 186 -11.20 -8.97 -10.18
CA ASN A 186 -9.76 -9.08 -10.43
C ASN A 186 -8.93 -7.97 -9.72
N GLY A 187 -9.31 -7.62 -8.49
CA GLY A 187 -8.65 -6.57 -7.70
C GLY A 187 -9.01 -5.13 -8.08
N ILE A 188 -9.85 -4.91 -9.09
CA ILE A 188 -10.32 -3.60 -9.53
C ILE A 188 -11.66 -3.27 -8.87
N LEU A 189 -11.79 -2.08 -8.29
CA LEU A 189 -13.05 -1.63 -7.70
C LEU A 189 -14.18 -1.58 -8.75
N HIS A 190 -15.27 -2.30 -8.49
CA HIS A 190 -16.39 -2.35 -9.42
C HIS A 190 -17.11 -0.99 -9.49
N PRO A 191 -17.41 -0.46 -10.69
CA PRO A 191 -18.03 0.86 -10.86
C PRO A 191 -19.35 1.04 -10.09
N SER A 192 -20.13 -0.04 -9.92
CA SER A 192 -21.40 0.00 -9.18
C SER A 192 -21.25 0.45 -7.72
N TYR A 193 -20.07 0.32 -7.12
CA TYR A 193 -19.81 0.83 -5.78
C TYR A 193 -20.12 2.33 -5.67
N ARG A 194 -19.78 3.10 -6.71
CA ARG A 194 -20.01 4.56 -6.73
C ARG A 194 -21.50 4.90 -6.76
N SER A 195 -22.33 4.05 -7.37
CA SER A 195 -23.78 4.22 -7.44
C SER A 195 -24.54 3.75 -6.19
N LEU A 196 -23.89 3.03 -5.26
CA LEU A 196 -24.58 2.55 -4.05
C LEU A 196 -25.05 3.71 -3.16
N PRO A 197 -26.20 3.57 -2.47
CA PRO A 197 -26.62 4.51 -1.44
C PRO A 197 -25.54 4.75 -0.38
N LYS A 198 -25.49 5.96 0.16
CA LYS A 198 -24.51 6.35 1.18
C LYS A 198 -24.47 5.41 2.41
N PRO A 199 -25.61 4.94 2.95
CA PRO A 199 -25.61 4.00 4.09
C PRO A 199 -24.90 2.68 3.74
N GLU A 200 -25.15 2.14 2.55
CA GLU A 200 -24.54 0.89 2.08
C GLU A 200 -23.03 1.05 1.88
N ARG A 201 -22.58 2.14 1.23
CA ARG A 201 -21.15 2.44 1.12
C ARG A 201 -20.49 2.58 2.50
N SER A 202 -21.17 3.23 3.44
CA SER A 202 -20.66 3.40 4.81
C SER A 202 -20.56 2.07 5.54
N ALA A 203 -21.50 1.15 5.33
CA ALA A 203 -21.45 -0.19 5.91
C ALA A 203 -20.28 -1.01 5.33
N ILE A 204 -20.04 -0.92 4.01
CA ILE A 204 -18.89 -1.58 3.35
C ILE A 204 -17.56 -1.04 3.89
N ILE A 205 -17.41 0.29 3.95
CA ILE A 205 -16.21 0.93 4.53
C ILE A 205 -16.03 0.50 5.98
N GLY A 206 -17.08 0.63 6.80
CA GLY A 206 -16.99 0.29 8.22
C GLY A 206 -16.65 -1.18 8.45
N ARG A 207 -17.15 -2.09 7.61
CA ARG A 207 -16.77 -3.51 7.66
C ARG A 207 -15.31 -3.71 7.28
N GLU A 208 -14.87 -3.11 6.17
CA GLU A 208 -13.47 -3.24 5.74
C GLU A 208 -12.49 -2.73 6.78
N GLU A 209 -12.72 -1.54 7.35
CA GLU A 209 -11.81 -0.97 8.35
C GLU A 209 -11.74 -1.84 9.61
N LYS A 210 -12.88 -2.34 10.11
CA LYS A 210 -12.89 -3.20 11.31
C LYS A 210 -12.15 -4.51 11.09
N GLU A 211 -12.41 -5.18 9.98
CA GLU A 211 -11.74 -6.44 9.64
C GLU A 211 -10.25 -6.22 9.39
N THR A 212 -9.88 -5.11 8.76
CA THR A 212 -8.48 -4.71 8.55
C THR A 212 -7.77 -4.44 9.88
N VAL A 213 -8.38 -3.65 10.78
CA VAL A 213 -7.81 -3.41 12.12
C VAL A 213 -7.63 -4.71 12.88
N ALA A 214 -8.61 -5.62 12.88
CA ALA A 214 -8.49 -6.90 13.57
C ALA A 214 -7.30 -7.73 13.03
N GLU A 215 -7.10 -7.75 11.71
CA GLU A 215 -5.93 -8.39 11.07
C GLU A 215 -4.62 -7.67 11.37
N THR A 216 -4.59 -6.34 11.42
CA THR A 216 -3.42 -5.54 11.81
C THR A 216 -2.94 -5.96 13.20
N ILE A 217 -3.86 -6.00 14.16
CA ILE A 217 -3.59 -6.39 15.55
C ILE A 217 -3.07 -7.83 15.66
N ALA A 218 -3.57 -8.73 14.82
CA ALA A 218 -3.05 -10.10 14.76
C ALA A 218 -1.58 -10.14 14.31
N ARG A 219 -1.14 -9.17 13.51
CA ARG A 219 0.15 -9.15 12.81
C ARG A 219 1.22 -8.31 13.49
N THR A 220 0.83 -7.46 14.44
CA THR A 220 1.74 -6.56 15.14
C THR A 220 1.89 -6.95 16.60
N LYS A 221 3.00 -6.53 17.20
CA LYS A 221 3.12 -6.49 18.65
C LYS A 221 2.33 -5.30 19.18
N VAL A 222 2.17 -5.25 20.50
CA VAL A 222 1.56 -4.09 21.18
C VAL A 222 2.33 -2.81 20.83
N ASP A 223 1.76 -2.03 19.91
CA ASP A 223 2.15 -0.67 19.61
C ASP A 223 1.97 0.25 20.85
N PRO A 224 2.90 1.17 21.15
CA PRO A 224 2.71 2.22 22.15
C PRO A 224 1.50 3.12 21.87
N MET A 225 1.15 3.32 20.60
CA MET A 225 0.04 4.17 20.18
C MET A 225 -0.99 3.36 19.40
N GLU A 226 -2.20 3.25 19.93
CA GLU A 226 -3.28 2.55 19.24
C GLU A 226 -3.77 3.34 18.02
N SER A 227 -4.38 2.61 17.09
CA SER A 227 -5.10 3.23 15.99
C SER A 227 -6.29 4.08 16.47
N GLY A 228 -6.51 5.22 15.83
CA GLY A 228 -7.67 6.10 16.08
C GLY A 228 -9.03 5.43 15.84
N TYR A 229 -9.08 4.26 15.19
CA TYR A 229 -10.33 3.47 15.08
C TYR A 229 -10.89 3.05 16.45
N TYR A 230 -10.03 2.87 17.46
CA TYR A 230 -10.47 2.52 18.81
C TYR A 230 -11.21 3.65 19.54
N GLU A 231 -11.04 4.92 19.12
CA GLU A 231 -11.83 6.06 19.62
C GLU A 231 -13.32 5.94 19.26
N ARG A 232 -13.64 5.09 18.29
CA ARG A 232 -15.01 4.90 17.79
C ARG A 232 -15.77 3.81 18.53
N ILE A 233 -15.22 3.28 19.62
CA ILE A 233 -15.83 2.22 20.43
C ILE A 233 -16.60 2.87 21.59
N PRO A 234 -17.94 2.76 21.62
CA PRO A 234 -18.74 3.39 22.67
C PRO A 234 -18.44 2.80 24.05
N GLY A 235 -18.27 3.67 25.04
CA GLY A 235 -18.20 3.27 26.46
C GLY A 235 -16.90 2.58 26.89
N MET A 236 -15.84 2.61 26.08
CA MET A 236 -14.54 2.02 26.42
C MET A 236 -13.39 2.96 26.01
N PRO A 237 -12.37 3.17 26.86
CA PRO A 237 -11.17 3.93 26.46
C PRO A 237 -10.44 3.24 25.30
N SER A 238 -9.94 4.02 24.33
CA SER A 238 -9.28 3.53 23.11
C SER A 238 -8.17 2.53 23.42
N ARG A 239 -7.26 2.91 24.33
CA ARG A 239 -6.16 2.04 24.75
C ARG A 239 -6.62 0.72 25.37
N SER A 240 -7.65 0.75 26.20
CA SER A 240 -8.18 -0.47 26.83
C SER A 240 -8.81 -1.41 25.80
N ALA A 241 -9.55 -0.85 24.84
CA ALA A 241 -10.14 -1.62 23.74
C ALA A 241 -9.07 -2.26 22.84
N TYR A 242 -8.02 -1.51 22.53
CA TYR A 242 -6.86 -1.99 21.78
C TYR A 242 -6.15 -3.15 22.48
N LEU A 243 -5.82 -2.99 23.77
CA LEU A 243 -5.13 -4.04 24.55
C LEU A 243 -6.00 -5.28 24.72
N HIS A 244 -7.31 -5.10 24.89
CA HIS A 244 -8.26 -6.20 24.90
C HIS A 244 -8.20 -7.00 23.58
N ASP A 245 -8.18 -6.32 22.44
CA ASP A 245 -8.18 -6.99 21.13
C ASP A 245 -6.85 -7.69 20.85
N GLN A 246 -5.71 -7.09 21.20
CA GLN A 246 -4.40 -7.75 21.21
C GLN A 246 -4.42 -9.04 22.05
N GLN A 247 -4.99 -8.99 23.25
CA GLN A 247 -5.09 -10.15 24.13
C GLN A 247 -6.01 -11.24 23.58
N VAL A 248 -7.17 -10.86 23.03
CA VAL A 248 -8.19 -11.79 22.50
C VAL A 248 -7.72 -12.47 21.22
N ILE A 249 -7.08 -11.73 20.32
CA ILE A 249 -6.70 -12.25 19.00
C ILE A 249 -5.40 -13.03 19.08
N SER A 250 -4.36 -12.44 19.67
CA SER A 250 -2.98 -12.91 19.48
C SER A 250 -2.27 -13.29 20.78
N GLY A 251 -2.87 -12.98 21.93
CA GLY A 251 -2.20 -13.09 23.23
C GLY A 251 -0.93 -12.23 23.28
N SER A 252 -0.96 -11.06 22.62
CA SER A 252 0.18 -10.13 22.47
C SER A 252 1.36 -10.66 21.66
N ARG A 253 1.14 -11.65 20.77
CA ARG A 253 2.17 -12.19 19.87
C ARG A 253 1.88 -11.77 18.43
N ALA A 254 2.90 -11.35 17.69
CA ALA A 254 2.75 -11.11 16.26
C ALA A 254 2.59 -12.45 15.50
N LEU A 255 1.40 -12.69 14.95
CA LEU A 255 1.09 -13.83 14.08
C LEU A 255 1.27 -13.44 12.60
N LYS A 256 1.36 -14.41 11.70
CA LYS A 256 1.50 -14.17 10.25
C LYS A 256 0.73 -15.21 9.45
N GLY A 257 0.47 -14.94 8.18
CA GLY A 257 -0.16 -15.89 7.26
C GLY A 257 -1.49 -16.41 7.78
N LYS A 258 -1.74 -17.70 7.53
CA LYS A 258 -2.97 -18.38 7.95
C LYS A 258 -3.23 -18.33 9.45
N ALA A 259 -2.18 -18.26 10.29
CA ALA A 259 -2.35 -18.16 11.74
C ALA A 259 -2.97 -16.82 12.15
N ALA A 260 -2.53 -15.71 11.55
CA ALA A 260 -3.12 -14.39 11.79
C ALA A 260 -4.58 -14.36 11.34
N ILE A 261 -4.86 -14.83 10.12
CA ILE A 261 -6.21 -14.86 9.55
C ILE A 261 -7.14 -15.72 10.42
N LYS A 262 -6.71 -16.93 10.79
CA LYS A 262 -7.51 -17.84 11.62
C LYS A 262 -7.79 -17.25 13.00
N ALA A 263 -6.79 -16.63 13.63
CA ALA A 263 -6.96 -15.99 14.93
C ALA A 263 -8.03 -14.89 14.91
N VAL A 264 -8.07 -14.09 13.85
CA VAL A 264 -9.13 -13.10 13.65
C VAL A 264 -10.47 -13.78 13.43
N GLN A 265 -10.58 -14.73 12.51
CA GLN A 265 -11.85 -15.41 12.20
C GLN A 265 -12.47 -16.10 13.42
N ASP A 266 -11.65 -16.77 14.23
CA ASP A 266 -12.13 -17.47 15.43
C ASP A 266 -12.60 -16.52 16.55
N ASN A 267 -12.10 -15.27 16.56
CA ASN A 267 -12.29 -14.35 17.69
C ASN A 267 -12.95 -13.02 17.35
N TYR A 268 -13.25 -12.74 16.08
CA TYR A 268 -13.69 -11.42 15.62
C TYR A 268 -14.90 -10.88 16.40
N ASP A 269 -15.93 -11.70 16.62
CA ASP A 269 -17.14 -11.29 17.35
C ASP A 269 -16.87 -10.96 18.83
N ARG A 270 -15.74 -11.41 19.37
CA ARG A 270 -15.31 -11.14 20.75
C ARG A 270 -14.49 -9.86 20.84
N THR A 271 -14.02 -9.29 19.74
CA THR A 271 -13.19 -8.08 19.71
C THR A 271 -14.00 -6.83 20.02
N SER A 272 -13.35 -5.81 20.54
CA SER A 272 -13.91 -4.48 20.76
C SER A 272 -14.06 -3.73 19.45
N ILE A 273 -13.13 -3.88 18.49
CA ILE A 273 -13.20 -3.23 17.18
C ILE A 273 -14.43 -3.65 16.38
N SER A 274 -14.93 -4.89 16.53
CA SER A 274 -16.19 -5.34 15.90
C SER A 274 -17.37 -4.40 16.22
N ARG A 275 -17.35 -3.77 17.40
CA ARG A 275 -18.37 -2.85 17.91
C ARG A 275 -18.16 -1.38 17.53
N ALA A 276 -17.05 -1.03 16.89
CA ALA A 276 -16.74 0.35 16.55
C ALA A 276 -17.79 0.97 15.61
N ILE A 277 -18.08 2.25 15.75
CA ILE A 277 -18.98 2.99 14.86
C ILE A 277 -18.12 3.74 13.84
N ILE A 278 -17.73 3.04 12.78
CA ILE A 278 -16.95 3.59 11.66
C ILE A 278 -17.92 3.96 10.55
N SER A 279 -17.95 5.24 10.17
CA SER A 279 -18.74 5.71 9.04
C SER A 279 -17.84 6.46 8.06
N GLY A 280 -18.16 6.40 6.76
CA GLY A 280 -17.45 7.16 5.73
C GLY A 280 -17.60 8.69 5.85
N ASN A 281 -18.33 9.19 6.86
CA ASN A 281 -18.36 10.61 7.17
C ASN A 281 -17.17 10.98 8.06
N ARG A 282 -16.11 11.50 7.43
CA ARG A 282 -15.00 12.24 8.09
C ARG A 282 -15.42 13.59 8.69
N LYS A 283 -16.70 13.82 8.99
CA LYS A 283 -17.14 15.02 9.72
C LYS A 283 -17.39 14.67 11.18
N GLY A 284 -16.30 14.51 11.92
CA GLY A 284 -16.29 14.72 13.37
C GLY A 284 -16.13 16.23 13.62
N ARG A 285 -17.05 16.78 14.42
CA ARG A 285 -17.07 18.16 14.90
C ARG A 285 -15.71 18.56 15.49
N ARG A 286 -15.19 19.72 15.06
CA ARG A 286 -14.32 20.54 15.91
C ARG A 286 -15.10 21.04 17.11
#